data_AF-A0A351UPN2-F1
#
_entry.id   AF-A0A351UPN2-F1
#
_cell.length_a   1.000
_cell.length_b   1.000
_cell.length_c   1.000
_cell.angle_alpha   90.00
_cell.angle_beta   90.00
_cell.angle_gamma   90.00
#
_symmetry.space_group_name_H-M   'P 1'
#
loop_
_entity.id
_entity.type
_entity.pdbx_description
1 polymer ?
#
loop_
_entity_poly.entity_id
_entity_poly.type
_entity_poly.pdbx_seq_one_letter_code
_entity_poly.pdbx_strand_id
1 'polypeptide(L)'
;MREIIADAGLVANCGLYCGACGAYLKGKCPGCAGNDKAAWCKVRACCHERKFTTCAECGDYAAFEDCGKLHNFISKAISLFTRSDRPGSLRRIKEAGCAAYAAEMAAARTHSVKRR
;
A
#
# COMPACT_ATOMS: atom_id res chain seq x y z
N MET A 1 -1.63 -21.49 -3.35
CA MET A 1 -1.70 -20.06 -2.99
C MET A 1 -0.33 -19.69 -2.46
N ARG A 2 0.25 -18.53 -2.83
CA ARG A 2 1.54 -18.09 -2.27
C ARG A 2 1.43 -17.99 -0.75
N GLU A 3 2.53 -18.16 -0.05
CA GLU A 3 2.58 -17.95 1.39
C GLU A 3 2.65 -16.45 1.72
N ILE A 4 2.10 -16.09 2.87
CA ILE A 4 2.25 -14.74 3.42
C ILE A 4 3.63 -14.70 4.07
N ILE A 5 4.59 -14.10 3.38
CA ILE A 5 5.93 -13.83 3.91
C ILE A 5 5.97 -12.40 4.46
N ALA A 6 6.99 -12.05 5.24
CA ALA A 6 7.28 -10.69 5.67
C ALA A 6 8.37 -10.10 4.75
N ASP A 7 7.97 -9.32 3.75
CA ASP A 7 8.88 -8.76 2.75
C ASP A 7 8.56 -7.27 2.50
N ALA A 8 9.53 -6.40 2.78
CA ALA A 8 9.40 -4.97 2.55
C ALA A 8 9.13 -4.62 1.08
N GLY A 9 9.63 -5.42 0.12
CA GLY A 9 9.38 -5.25 -1.32
C GLY A 9 7.93 -5.49 -1.72
N LEU A 10 7.12 -6.09 -0.84
CA LEU A 10 5.69 -6.28 -1.04
C LEU A 10 4.84 -5.17 -0.41
N VAL A 11 5.45 -4.13 0.15
CA VAL A 11 4.75 -2.91 0.55
C VAL A 11 4.45 -2.07 -0.70
N ALA A 12 3.17 -1.86 -0.98
CA ALA A 12 2.73 -1.04 -2.08
C ALA A 12 3.01 0.44 -1.83
N ASN A 13 3.24 1.20 -2.90
CA ASN A 13 3.50 2.64 -2.80
C ASN A 13 2.40 3.38 -2.02
N CYS A 14 1.18 2.86 -2.08
CA CYS A 14 -0.01 3.43 -1.48
C CYS A 14 -0.28 3.03 -0.02
N GLY A 15 0.64 2.25 0.58
CA GLY A 15 0.56 1.77 1.97
C GLY A 15 -0.18 0.45 2.17
N LEU A 16 -0.57 -0.27 1.11
CA LEU A 16 -1.12 -1.62 1.24
C LEU A 16 -0.02 -2.68 1.26
N TYR A 17 -0.23 -3.78 1.97
CA TYR A 17 0.68 -4.91 1.96
C TYR A 17 0.25 -5.98 0.93
N CYS A 18 0.93 -6.03 -0.22
CA CYS A 18 0.65 -7.01 -1.27
C CYS A 18 0.89 -8.45 -0.81
N GLY A 19 1.83 -8.67 0.12
CA GLY A 19 2.13 -10.02 0.65
C GLY A 19 0.97 -10.68 1.37
N ALA A 20 -0.05 -9.93 1.79
CA ALA A 20 -1.31 -10.45 2.35
C ALA A 20 -2.53 -10.22 1.44
N CYS A 21 -2.34 -9.73 0.21
CA CYS A 21 -3.44 -9.48 -0.73
C CYS A 21 -3.90 -10.77 -1.41
N GLY A 22 -5.20 -11.06 -1.37
CA GLY A 22 -5.75 -12.28 -1.97
C GLY A 22 -5.45 -12.47 -3.47
N ALA A 23 -5.40 -11.40 -4.27
CA ALA A 23 -5.07 -11.49 -5.69
C ALA A 23 -3.60 -11.85 -5.93
N TYR A 24 -2.69 -11.27 -5.13
CA TYR A 24 -1.27 -11.60 -5.15
C TYR A 24 -1.05 -13.06 -4.72
N LEU A 25 -1.68 -13.47 -3.61
CA LEU A 25 -1.60 -14.82 -3.09
C LEU A 25 -2.14 -15.87 -4.06
N LYS A 26 -3.16 -15.55 -4.87
CA LYS A 26 -3.68 -16.42 -5.93
C LYS A 26 -2.86 -16.38 -7.22
N GLY A 27 -1.78 -15.62 -7.29
CA GLY A 27 -0.97 -15.46 -8.51
C GLY A 27 -1.65 -14.65 -9.63
N LYS A 28 -2.78 -13.99 -9.34
CA LYS A 28 -3.55 -13.19 -10.31
C LYS A 28 -3.02 -11.76 -10.46
N CYS A 29 -2.15 -11.33 -9.55
CA CYS A 29 -1.55 -10.00 -9.53
C CYS A 29 -0.06 -10.12 -9.15
N PRO A 30 0.85 -9.40 -9.84
CA PRO A 30 2.28 -9.42 -9.54
C PRO A 30 2.66 -8.61 -8.27
N GLY A 31 1.72 -7.86 -7.68
CA GLY A 31 2.01 -6.92 -6.59
C GLY A 31 2.34 -5.52 -7.12
N CYS A 32 2.35 -4.52 -6.25
CA CYS A 32 2.48 -3.11 -6.65
C CYS A 32 3.79 -2.82 -7.40
N ALA A 33 4.89 -3.43 -6.96
CA ALA A 33 6.20 -3.25 -7.58
C ALA A 33 6.22 -3.73 -9.05
N GLY A 34 5.67 -4.92 -9.33
CA GLY A 34 5.69 -5.53 -10.67
C GLY A 34 4.44 -5.31 -11.53
N ASN A 35 3.52 -4.41 -11.15
CA ASN A 35 2.26 -4.22 -11.90
C ASN A 35 2.36 -3.14 -12.97
N ASP A 36 3.19 -3.32 -13.98
CA ASP A 36 3.41 -2.34 -15.06
C ASP A 36 2.13 -1.97 -15.82
N LYS A 37 1.17 -2.90 -15.88
CA LYS A 37 -0.15 -2.68 -16.49
C LYS A 37 -1.01 -1.66 -15.73
N ALA A 38 -0.67 -1.32 -14.48
CA ALA A 38 -1.37 -0.31 -13.69
C ALA A 38 -0.88 1.13 -13.99
N ALA A 39 -0.70 1.48 -15.26
CA ALA A 39 -0.34 2.83 -15.72
C ALA A 39 -1.39 3.90 -15.30
N TRP A 40 -2.64 3.48 -15.10
CA TRP A 40 -3.72 4.34 -14.60
C TRP A 40 -3.54 4.75 -13.12
N CYS A 41 -2.66 4.09 -12.36
CA CYS A 41 -2.50 4.34 -10.93
C CYS A 41 -1.64 5.58 -10.66
N LYS A 42 -2.31 6.71 -10.42
CA LYS A 42 -1.65 8.01 -10.12
C LYS A 42 -0.68 7.97 -8.95
N VAL A 43 -0.90 7.10 -7.96
CA VAL A 43 0.01 6.94 -6.81
C VAL A 43 1.33 6.32 -7.23
N ARG A 44 1.29 5.26 -8.05
CA ARG A 44 2.50 4.61 -8.57
C ARG A 44 3.30 5.58 -9.42
N ALA A 45 2.64 6.23 -10.39
CA ALA A 45 3.28 7.23 -11.24
C ALA A 45 3.97 8.32 -10.39
N CYS A 46 3.26 8.89 -9.41
CA CYS A 46 3.81 9.92 -8.54
C CYS A 46 5.00 9.43 -7.67
N CYS A 47 4.97 8.19 -7.17
CA CYS A 47 6.09 7.65 -6.40
C CYS A 47 7.31 7.36 -7.28
N HIS A 48 7.11 6.84 -8.50
CA HIS A 48 8.19 6.63 -9.46
C HIS A 48 8.86 7.95 -9.87
N GLU A 49 8.07 8.97 -10.22
CA GLU A 49 8.58 10.31 -10.58
C GLU A 49 9.42 10.91 -9.44
N ARG A 50 8.99 10.73 -8.19
CA ARG A 50 9.68 11.25 -7.00
C ARG A 50 10.75 10.31 -6.43
N LYS A 51 10.91 9.12 -7.01
CA LYS A 51 11.80 8.05 -6.53
C LYS A 51 11.50 7.63 -5.09
N PHE A 52 10.23 7.66 -4.70
CA PHE A 52 9.76 7.18 -3.40
C PHE A 52 9.43 5.69 -3.47
N THR A 53 9.76 4.99 -2.40
CA THR A 53 9.28 3.62 -2.16
C THR A 53 7.80 3.64 -1.82
N THR A 54 7.38 4.56 -0.94
CA THR A 54 5.97 4.73 -0.57
C THR A 54 5.57 6.19 -0.41
N CYS A 55 4.26 6.47 -0.39
CA CYS A 55 3.76 7.79 -0.04
C CYS A 55 4.11 8.24 1.39
N ALA A 56 4.64 7.36 2.26
CA ALA A 56 5.06 7.73 3.61
C ALA A 56 6.26 8.69 3.61
N GLU A 57 7.04 8.70 2.52
CA GLU A 57 8.16 9.61 2.28
C GLU A 57 7.71 10.99 1.80
N CYS A 58 6.44 11.15 1.43
CA CYS A 58 5.89 12.44 1.01
C CYS A 58 5.78 13.41 2.18
N GLY A 59 6.37 14.60 2.03
CA GLY A 59 6.30 15.69 3.00
C GLY A 59 5.38 16.85 2.59
N ASP A 60 4.71 16.77 1.44
CA ASP A 60 3.96 17.90 0.85
C ASP A 60 2.66 18.23 1.60
N TYR A 61 2.17 17.33 2.46
CA TYR A 61 0.90 17.46 3.17
C TYR A 61 1.08 17.16 4.66
N ALA A 62 0.31 17.87 5.50
CA ALA A 62 0.26 17.61 6.93
C ALA A 62 -0.45 16.26 7.23
N ALA A 63 -1.51 15.95 6.48
CA ALA A 63 -2.21 14.68 6.54
C ALA A 63 -2.20 13.98 5.16
N PHE A 64 -2.12 12.64 5.16
CA PHE A 64 -2.12 11.86 3.91
C PHE A 64 -3.46 11.95 3.16
N GLU A 65 -4.52 12.21 3.91
CA GLU A 65 -5.89 12.41 3.47
C GLU A 65 -6.04 13.61 2.52
N ASP A 66 -5.17 14.62 2.65
CA ASP A 66 -5.19 15.83 1.82
C ASP A 66 -4.63 15.58 0.40
N CYS A 67 -3.94 14.45 0.20
CA CYS A 67 -3.38 14.12 -1.09
C CYS A 67 -4.45 13.58 -2.05
N GLY A 68 -4.91 14.41 -2.99
CA GLY A 68 -5.89 14.00 -4.01
C GLY A 68 -5.43 12.85 -4.93
N LYS A 69 -4.12 12.60 -5.04
CA LYS A 69 -3.58 11.42 -5.76
C LYS A 69 -3.78 10.14 -4.95
N LEU A 70 -3.59 10.21 -3.63
CA LEU A 70 -3.77 9.09 -2.70
C LEU A 70 -5.25 8.77 -2.50
N HIS A 71 -6.07 9.81 -2.29
CA HIS A 71 -7.49 9.79 -2.01
C HIS A 71 -8.34 10.08 -3.28
N ASN A 72 -8.05 9.38 -4.38
CA ASN A 72 -8.82 9.49 -5.62
C ASN A 72 -10.11 8.62 -5.58
N PHE A 73 -11.07 8.86 -6.47
CA PHE A 73 -12.36 8.14 -6.53
C PHE A 73 -12.25 6.60 -6.52
N ILE A 74 -11.19 6.06 -7.13
CA ILE A 74 -10.89 4.61 -7.15
C ILE A 74 -10.41 4.12 -5.78
N SER A 75 -9.65 4.93 -5.04
CA SER A 75 -9.28 4.63 -3.66
C SER A 75 -10.48 4.59 -2.72
N LYS A 76 -11.54 5.39 -2.95
CA LYS A 76 -12.81 5.27 -2.22
C LYS A 76 -13.55 3.97 -2.56
N ALA A 77 -13.62 3.58 -3.83
CA ALA A 77 -14.25 2.33 -4.25
C ALA A 77 -13.51 1.06 -3.74
N ILE A 78 -12.18 1.02 -3.87
CA ILE A 78 -11.34 -0.08 -3.35
C ILE A 78 -11.42 -0.12 -1.83
N SER A 79 -11.39 1.04 -1.15
CA SER A 79 -11.46 1.10 0.30
C SER A 79 -12.83 0.71 0.87
N LEU A 80 -13.92 0.90 0.11
CA LEU A 80 -15.26 0.43 0.50
C LEU A 80 -15.37 -1.10 0.37
N PHE A 81 -14.70 -1.68 -0.63
CA PHE A 81 -14.70 -3.13 -0.88
C PHE A 81 -13.69 -3.91 -0.03
N THR A 82 -12.54 -3.31 0.30
CA THR A 82 -11.43 -3.96 1.02
C THR A 82 -11.35 -3.58 2.50
N ARG A 83 -12.14 -2.60 2.96
CA ARG A 83 -12.08 -2.00 4.32
C ARG A 83 -10.67 -1.54 4.72
N SER A 84 -9.82 -1.23 3.74
CA SER A 84 -8.43 -0.87 4.00
C SER A 84 -8.28 0.54 4.59
N ASP A 85 -7.32 0.72 5.50
CA ASP A 85 -6.88 2.04 5.96
C ASP A 85 -5.49 2.36 5.39
N ARG A 86 -5.48 3.04 4.24
CA ARG A 86 -4.25 3.46 3.57
C ARG A 86 -3.53 4.59 4.32
N PRO A 87 -4.21 5.69 4.73
CA PRO A 87 -3.58 6.71 5.57
C PRO A 87 -3.00 6.15 6.87
N GLY A 88 -3.74 5.30 7.58
CA GLY A 88 -3.24 4.64 8.79
C GLY A 88 -2.04 3.75 8.52
N SER A 89 -2.04 3.02 7.40
CA SER A 89 -0.89 2.20 7.02
C SER A 89 0.32 3.05 6.65
N LEU A 90 0.14 4.17 5.94
CA LEU A 90 1.23 5.09 5.64
C LEU A 90 1.79 5.76 6.89
N ARG A 91 0.93 6.10 7.88
CA ARG A 91 1.38 6.55 9.20
C ARG A 91 2.25 5.49 9.88
N ARG A 92 1.80 4.23 9.87
CA ARG A 92 2.56 3.11 10.45
C ARG A 92 3.89 2.89 9.74
N ILE A 93 3.91 2.97 8.41
CA ILE A 93 5.15 2.88 7.60
C ILE A 93 6.08 4.04 7.91
N LYS A 94 5.56 5.27 8.06
CA LYS A 94 6.36 6.45 8.42
C LYS A 94 7.00 6.32 9.80
N GLU A 95 6.30 5.68 10.74
CA GLU A 95 6.76 5.48 12.12
C GLU A 95 7.77 4.33 12.25
N ALA A 96 7.51 3.15 11.67
CA ALA A 96 8.32 1.95 11.89
C ALA A 96 9.09 1.45 10.67
N GLY A 97 8.90 2.05 9.50
CA GLY A 97 9.51 1.63 8.25
C GLY A 97 8.81 0.44 7.59
N CYS A 98 9.17 0.18 6.33
CA CYS A 98 8.53 -0.84 5.51
C CYS A 98 8.75 -2.26 6.03
N ALA A 99 9.93 -2.57 6.58
CA ALA A 99 10.26 -3.91 7.07
C ALA A 99 9.40 -4.32 8.28
N ALA A 100 9.31 -3.44 9.29
CA ALA A 100 8.47 -3.69 10.47
C ALA A 100 6.98 -3.75 10.09
N TYR A 101 6.53 -2.83 9.24
CA TYR A 101 5.16 -2.85 8.72
C TYR A 101 4.84 -4.16 7.98
N ALA A 102 5.73 -4.64 7.11
CA ALA A 102 5.54 -5.90 6.41
C ALA A 102 5.45 -7.10 7.36
N ALA A 103 6.29 -7.14 8.41
CA ALA A 103 6.25 -8.17 9.44
C ALA A 103 4.92 -8.16 10.20
N GLU A 104 4.44 -6.97 10.59
CA GLU A 104 3.15 -6.82 11.28
C GLU A 104 1.97 -7.27 10.41
N MET A 105 1.93 -6.83 9.15
CA MET A 105 0.87 -7.18 8.21
C MET A 105 0.88 -8.68 7.87
N ALA A 106 2.06 -9.28 7.77
CA ALA A 106 2.23 -10.71 7.57
C ALA A 106 1.72 -11.51 8.78
N ALA A 107 2.13 -11.14 10.01
CA ALA A 107 1.72 -11.79 11.24
C ALA A 107 0.20 -11.67 11.47
N ALA A 108 -0.36 -10.47 11.22
CA ALA A 108 -1.79 -10.21 11.33
C ALA A 108 -2.62 -10.72 10.13
N ARG A 109 -1.95 -11.24 9.09
CA ARG A 109 -2.55 -11.77 7.86
C ARG A 109 -3.53 -10.78 7.20
N THR A 110 -3.17 -9.51 7.22
CA THR A 110 -3.98 -8.40 6.68
C THR A 110 -3.14 -7.55 5.73
N HIS A 111 -3.80 -6.91 4.76
CA HIS A 111 -3.13 -6.08 3.75
C HIS A 111 -3.15 -4.58 4.08
N SER A 112 -3.68 -4.20 5.24
CA SER A 112 -3.63 -2.84 5.78
C SER A 112 -3.83 -2.87 7.29
N VAL A 113 -3.50 -1.77 7.97
CA VAL A 113 -3.93 -1.57 9.36
C VAL A 113 -5.47 -1.60 9.44
N LYS A 114 -6.00 -2.08 10.57
CA LYS A 114 -7.44 -2.11 10.81
C LYS A 114 -7.92 -0.68 11.06
N ARG A 115 -9.04 -0.31 10.43
CA ARG A 115 -9.77 0.92 10.78
C ARG A 115 -10.22 0.80 12.24
N ARG A 116 -9.89 1.81 13.04
CA ARG A 116 -10.50 1.99 14.37
C ARG A 116 -11.89 2.57 14.23
#